data_AF-A0A929GIL3-F1
#
_entry.id   AF-A0A929GIL3-F1
#
_cell.length_a   1.000
_cell.length_b   1.000
_cell.length_c   1.000
_cell.angle_alpha   90.00
_cell.angle_beta   90.00
_cell.angle_gamma   90.00
#
_symmetry.space_group_name_H-M   'P 1'
#
loop_
_entity.id
_entity.type
_entity.pdbx_description
1 polymer ?
#
loop_
_entity_poly.entity_id
_entity_poly.type
_entity_poly.pdbx_seq_one_letter_code
_entity_poly.pdbx_strand_id
1 'polypeptide(L)'
;EMILASDEEGRRKGLEKLLPIQREDFEGIFEAMHDLPVTVRLLDPPLHEFVPHEDENQKEMADELGISLEDVKAKVDELEEVNPMLGHRGCRLGNTYPEISEMQARAIIEAALNLKAKGVNAKPEIMIPLTGTLKEMKMQEDLVRSTIEKVFEERGERMDYMLGTMIEVPRAALTADKIAESAEFFSFGTNDLTQMTYGYSRDDAGKFLPVYLEKGILEYDPFQVLDQEGVGLLMEMAVEKGRKTRPDIKIGICGEHGGEPSSVEFCNTLGFNYVSCSPFRVPIARLAAAQAVIKQK
;
A
#
# COMPACT_ATOMS: atom_id res chain seq x y z
N GLU A 1 18.24 -1.97 14.06
CA GLU A 1 17.65 -2.00 15.42
C GLU A 1 16.33 -2.76 15.49
N MET A 2 15.21 -2.20 15.00
CA MET A 2 13.88 -2.84 15.12
C MET A 2 13.86 -4.29 14.59
N ILE A 3 14.38 -4.53 13.39
CA ILE A 3 14.36 -5.85 12.75
C ILE A 3 15.19 -6.91 13.51
N LEU A 4 16.26 -6.48 14.17
CA LEU A 4 17.21 -7.36 14.88
C LEU A 4 16.85 -7.55 16.35
N ALA A 5 15.78 -6.92 16.84
CA ALA A 5 15.32 -7.09 18.21
C ALA A 5 14.72 -8.50 18.42
N SER A 6 15.07 -9.13 19.54
CA SER A 6 14.62 -10.47 19.92
C SER A 6 13.20 -10.51 20.48
N ASP A 7 12.65 -9.38 20.90
CA ASP A 7 11.31 -9.27 21.51
C ASP A 7 10.59 -7.97 21.12
N GLU A 8 9.32 -7.87 21.52
CA GLU A 8 8.48 -6.69 21.25
C GLU A 8 9.02 -5.41 21.90
N GLU A 9 9.59 -5.50 23.11
CA GLU A 9 10.13 -4.33 23.81
C GLU A 9 11.28 -3.70 23.03
N GLY A 10 12.20 -4.52 22.52
CA GLY A 10 13.29 -4.07 21.66
C GLY A 10 12.78 -3.49 20.33
N ARG A 11 11.75 -4.11 19.72
CA ARG A 11 11.13 -3.57 18.50
C ARG A 11 10.52 -2.19 18.74
N ARG A 12 9.79 -2.01 19.83
CA ARG A 12 9.19 -0.73 20.22
C ARG A 12 10.25 0.36 20.44
N LYS A 13 11.38 0.06 21.10
CA LYS A 13 12.50 1.01 21.25
C LYS A 13 13.07 1.46 19.89
N GLY A 14 13.20 0.54 18.94
CA GLY A 14 13.61 0.88 17.58
C GLY A 14 12.57 1.76 16.85
N LEU A 15 11.28 1.43 17.02
CA LEU A 15 10.17 2.19 16.42
C LEU A 15 10.01 3.59 17.02
N GLU A 16 10.29 3.78 18.31
CA GLU A 16 10.28 5.10 18.98
C GLU A 16 11.28 6.08 18.33
N LYS A 17 12.41 5.57 17.82
CA LYS A 17 13.37 6.38 17.07
C LYS A 17 12.87 6.76 15.67
N LEU A 18 12.08 5.89 15.05
CA LEU A 18 11.50 6.14 13.72
C LEU A 18 10.29 7.08 13.77
N LEU A 19 9.53 7.06 14.87
CA LEU A 19 8.33 7.88 15.03
C LEU A 19 8.55 9.38 14.74
N PRO A 20 9.53 10.09 15.33
CA PRO A 20 9.72 11.51 15.06
C PRO A 20 10.12 11.78 13.60
N ILE A 21 10.89 10.87 12.98
CA ILE A 21 11.34 10.99 11.59
C ILE A 21 10.14 10.86 10.64
N GLN A 22 9.34 9.79 10.77
CA GLN A 22 8.15 9.61 9.92
C GLN A 22 7.13 10.72 10.13
N ARG A 23 6.95 11.18 11.38
CA ARG A 23 6.04 12.28 11.68
C ARG A 23 6.48 13.57 10.96
N GLU A 24 7.77 13.88 10.96
CA GLU A 24 8.32 15.04 10.23
C GLU A 24 8.11 14.91 8.71
N ASP A 25 8.35 13.74 8.14
CA ASP A 25 8.10 13.47 6.72
C ASP A 25 6.61 13.66 6.37
N PHE A 26 5.70 13.15 7.19
CA PHE A 26 4.27 13.34 7.00
C PHE A 26 3.84 14.80 7.17
N GLU A 27 4.45 15.56 8.07
CA GLU A 27 4.21 17.02 8.16
C GLU A 27 4.57 17.70 6.83
N GLY A 28 5.73 17.39 6.26
CA GLY A 28 6.13 17.96 4.96
C GLY A 28 5.16 17.60 3.83
N ILE A 29 4.72 16.34 3.76
CA ILE A 29 3.79 15.85 2.74
C ILE A 29 2.41 16.51 2.88
N PHE A 30 1.84 16.52 4.08
CA PHE A 30 0.52 17.11 4.31
C PHE A 30 0.52 18.63 4.15
N GLU A 31 1.61 19.31 4.47
CA GLU A 31 1.75 20.75 4.22
C GLU A 31 1.74 21.05 2.71
N ALA A 32 2.50 20.28 1.91
CA ALA A 32 2.49 20.41 0.46
C ALA A 32 1.11 20.10 -0.18
N MET A 33 0.30 19.28 0.50
CA MET A 33 -1.00 18.81 0.03
C MET A 33 -2.17 19.47 0.78
N HIS A 34 -2.00 20.70 1.27
CA HIS A 34 -3.05 21.46 1.95
C HIS A 34 -4.41 21.37 1.21
N ASP A 35 -5.47 21.03 1.95
CA ASP A 35 -6.84 20.83 1.46
C ASP A 35 -7.06 19.66 0.48
N LEU A 36 -6.03 18.88 0.16
CA LEU A 36 -6.11 17.70 -0.70
C LEU A 36 -6.00 16.40 0.11
N PRO A 37 -6.72 15.33 -0.28
CA PRO A 37 -6.58 14.03 0.37
C PRO A 37 -5.21 13.42 0.08
N VAL A 38 -4.62 12.80 1.09
CA VAL A 38 -3.34 12.09 0.99
C VAL A 38 -3.52 10.67 1.51
N THR A 39 -3.42 9.70 0.61
CA THR A 39 -3.51 8.28 0.93
C THR A 39 -2.13 7.72 1.28
N VAL A 40 -1.94 7.32 2.52
CA VAL A 40 -0.69 6.73 3.04
C VAL A 40 -0.86 5.23 3.14
N ARG A 41 -0.04 4.48 2.40
CA ARG A 41 0.04 3.03 2.51
C ARG A 41 0.93 2.66 3.70
N LEU A 42 0.46 1.76 4.56
CA LEU A 42 1.30 1.20 5.62
C LEU A 42 2.43 0.36 5.05
N LEU A 43 3.39 -0.01 5.89
CA LEU A 43 4.59 -0.75 5.48
C LEU A 43 4.21 -2.02 4.70
N ASP A 44 4.74 -2.10 3.49
CA ASP A 44 4.43 -3.15 2.52
C ASP A 44 5.58 -4.14 2.30
N PRO A 45 6.85 -3.73 2.10
CA PRO A 45 7.93 -4.68 1.81
C PRO A 45 8.23 -5.62 2.98
N PRO A 46 8.72 -6.84 2.69
CA PRO A 46 9.20 -7.77 3.71
C PRO A 46 10.46 -7.24 4.40
N LEU A 47 10.72 -7.71 5.62
CA LEU A 47 11.82 -7.19 6.42
C LEU A 47 13.22 -7.50 5.85
N HIS A 48 13.37 -8.52 5.01
CA HIS A 48 14.67 -8.84 4.41
C HIS A 48 15.16 -7.78 3.42
N GLU A 49 14.28 -6.94 2.87
CA GLU A 49 14.70 -5.82 2.00
C GLU A 49 15.48 -4.73 2.78
N PHE A 50 15.41 -4.75 4.11
CA PHE A 50 16.04 -3.75 4.99
C PHE A 50 17.26 -4.30 5.75
N VAL A 51 17.68 -5.54 5.50
CA VAL A 51 18.87 -6.13 6.13
C VAL A 51 19.99 -6.30 5.10
N PRO A 52 21.26 -6.17 5.51
CA PRO A 52 22.38 -6.29 4.59
C PRO A 52 22.59 -7.73 4.14
N HIS A 53 22.82 -7.91 2.84
CA HIS A 53 23.10 -9.22 2.23
C HIS A 53 24.60 -9.53 2.13
N GLU A 54 25.46 -8.51 2.16
CA GLU A 54 26.91 -8.69 2.08
C GLU A 54 27.52 -8.85 3.46
N ASP A 55 28.45 -9.80 3.60
CA ASP A 55 29.15 -10.11 4.85
C ASP A 55 29.82 -8.87 5.49
N GLU A 56 30.37 -7.96 4.68
CA GLU A 56 31.00 -6.72 5.15
C GLU A 56 29.97 -5.81 5.84
N ASN A 57 28.82 -5.57 5.19
CA ASN A 57 27.74 -4.73 5.70
C ASN A 57 27.05 -5.37 6.93
N GLN A 58 26.95 -6.70 6.97
CA GLN A 58 26.45 -7.41 8.15
C GLN A 58 27.36 -7.24 9.36
N LYS A 59 28.68 -7.22 9.14
CA LYS A 59 29.67 -6.96 10.21
C LYS A 59 29.59 -5.53 10.71
N GLU A 60 29.49 -4.55 9.82
CA GLU A 60 29.30 -3.14 10.22
C GLU A 60 28.03 -2.98 11.06
N MET A 61 26.92 -3.59 10.64
CA MET A 61 25.67 -3.58 11.40
C MET A 61 25.80 -4.25 12.77
N ALA A 62 26.53 -5.36 12.88
CA ALA A 62 26.79 -6.02 14.16
C ALA A 62 27.57 -5.11 15.13
N ASP A 63 28.62 -4.44 14.62
CA ASP A 63 29.46 -3.52 15.38
C ASP A 63 28.66 -2.28 15.85
N GLU A 64 27.82 -1.69 14.99
CA GLU A 64 26.97 -0.54 15.33
C GLU A 64 25.93 -0.86 16.41
N LEU A 65 25.36 -2.07 16.35
CA LEU A 65 24.30 -2.50 17.25
C LEU A 65 24.81 -3.17 18.53
N GLY A 66 26.11 -3.47 18.60
CA GLY A 66 26.73 -4.17 19.73
C GLY A 66 26.23 -5.60 19.91
N ILE A 67 25.86 -6.27 18.81
CA ILE A 67 25.43 -7.67 18.77
C ILE A 67 26.44 -8.54 18.02
N SER A 68 26.32 -9.86 18.08
CA SER A 68 27.27 -10.72 17.37
C SER A 68 26.95 -10.77 15.87
N LEU A 69 27.98 -10.92 15.04
CA LEU A 69 27.81 -11.18 13.60
C LEU A 69 26.99 -12.45 13.34
N GLU A 70 27.12 -13.47 14.20
CA GLU A 70 26.33 -14.70 14.12
C GLU A 70 24.84 -14.41 14.31
N ASP A 71 24.46 -13.53 15.25
CA ASP A 71 23.06 -13.14 15.45
C ASP A 71 22.49 -12.38 14.24
N VAL A 72 23.30 -11.49 13.64
CA VAL A 72 22.92 -10.78 12.41
C VAL A 72 22.69 -11.76 11.27
N LYS A 73 23.65 -12.67 11.02
CA LYS A 73 23.53 -13.71 9.99
C LYS A 73 22.32 -14.60 10.20
N ALA A 74 22.12 -15.08 11.43
CA ALA A 74 20.97 -15.91 11.76
C ALA A 74 19.64 -15.18 11.49
N LYS A 75 19.55 -13.87 11.77
CA LYS A 75 18.34 -13.10 11.46
C LYS A 75 18.16 -12.86 9.97
N VAL A 76 19.23 -12.60 9.22
CA VAL A 76 19.17 -12.45 7.75
C VAL A 76 18.65 -13.75 7.12
N ASP A 77 19.20 -14.89 7.52
CA ASP A 77 18.79 -16.21 7.04
C ASP A 77 17.34 -16.54 7.45
N GLU A 78 16.90 -16.13 8.65
CA GLU A 78 15.52 -16.31 9.13
C GLU A 78 14.50 -15.51 8.29
N LEU A 79 14.89 -14.32 7.81
CA LEU A 79 14.03 -13.44 7.02
C LEU A 79 14.08 -13.73 5.51
N GLU A 80 15.00 -14.60 5.07
CA GLU A 80 15.12 -14.99 3.67
C GLU A 80 13.88 -15.78 3.24
N GLU A 81 13.29 -15.37 2.12
CA GLU A 81 12.11 -16.01 1.55
C GLU A 81 12.38 -16.44 0.11
N VAL A 82 11.88 -17.62 -0.26
CA VAL A 82 12.02 -18.13 -1.64
C VAL A 82 11.26 -17.25 -2.64
N ASN A 83 10.10 -16.69 -2.25
CA ASN A 83 9.28 -15.82 -3.09
C ASN A 83 8.82 -14.58 -2.29
N PRO A 84 9.69 -13.56 -2.13
CA PRO A 84 9.41 -12.35 -1.34
C PRO A 84 8.09 -11.65 -1.67
N MET A 85 7.72 -11.62 -2.96
CA MET A 85 6.50 -10.99 -3.44
C MET A 85 5.23 -11.58 -2.77
N LEU A 86 5.25 -12.86 -2.41
CA LEU A 86 4.13 -13.56 -1.77
C LEU A 86 4.36 -13.86 -0.28
N GLY A 87 5.41 -13.29 0.31
CA GLY A 87 5.91 -13.63 1.63
C GLY A 87 5.28 -12.89 2.82
N HIS A 88 6.06 -12.74 3.89
CA HIS A 88 5.69 -12.11 5.15
C HIS A 88 5.81 -10.58 5.06
N ARG A 89 4.82 -9.98 4.40
CA ARG A 89 4.82 -8.56 4.07
C ARG A 89 3.41 -7.95 4.20
N GLY A 90 3.28 -6.64 4.01
CA GLY A 90 2.01 -5.92 4.07
C GLY A 90 1.20 -6.17 5.36
N CYS A 91 -0.12 -6.37 5.25
CA CYS A 91 -0.97 -6.59 6.42
C CYS A 91 -0.56 -7.83 7.26
N ARG A 92 0.12 -8.82 6.66
CA ARG A 92 0.59 -10.01 7.39
C ARG A 92 1.68 -9.63 8.38
N LEU A 93 2.58 -8.75 7.96
CA LEU A 93 3.62 -8.19 8.81
C LEU A 93 3.02 -7.34 9.93
N GLY A 94 2.05 -6.48 9.60
CA GLY A 94 1.32 -5.69 10.60
C GLY A 94 0.51 -6.55 11.58
N ASN A 95 0.04 -7.73 11.18
CA ASN A 95 -0.71 -8.64 12.06
C ASN A 95 0.21 -9.41 13.02
N THR A 96 1.45 -9.72 12.63
CA THR A 96 2.42 -10.39 13.51
C THR A 96 3.21 -9.41 14.37
N TYR A 97 3.46 -8.20 13.87
CA TYR A 97 4.19 -7.13 14.55
C TYR A 97 3.32 -5.86 14.59
N PRO A 98 2.24 -5.87 15.39
CA PRO A 98 1.27 -4.78 15.46
C PRO A 98 1.90 -3.41 15.76
N GLU A 99 2.94 -3.38 16.57
CA GLU A 99 3.68 -2.17 16.94
C GLU A 99 4.18 -1.34 15.74
N ILE A 100 4.43 -1.97 14.58
CA ILE A 100 4.78 -1.27 13.34
C ILE A 100 3.61 -0.42 12.85
N SER A 101 2.41 -1.02 12.76
CA SER A 101 1.21 -0.33 12.27
C SER A 101 0.71 0.70 13.28
N GLU A 102 0.85 0.44 14.59
CA GLU A 102 0.61 1.42 15.65
C GLU A 102 1.49 2.66 15.48
N MET A 103 2.80 2.46 15.32
CA MET A 103 3.75 3.57 15.16
C MET A 103 3.42 4.41 13.92
N GLN A 104 3.16 3.77 12.78
CA GLN A 104 2.82 4.49 11.54
C GLN A 104 1.50 5.25 11.65
N ALA A 105 0.45 4.64 12.21
CA ALA A 105 -0.83 5.30 12.43
C ALA A 105 -0.70 6.52 13.35
N ARG A 106 0.10 6.40 14.43
CA ARG A 106 0.43 7.51 15.32
C ARG A 106 1.17 8.61 14.57
N ALA A 107 2.22 8.28 13.81
CA ALA A 107 3.01 9.25 13.06
C ALA A 107 2.14 10.07 12.10
N ILE A 108 1.25 9.39 11.36
CA ILE A 108 0.33 10.00 10.39
C ILE A 108 -0.62 10.99 11.08
N ILE A 109 -1.30 10.58 12.15
CA ILE A 109 -2.29 11.43 12.82
C ILE A 109 -1.63 12.54 13.63
N GLU A 110 -0.52 12.29 14.31
CA GLU A 110 0.20 13.34 15.01
C GLU A 110 0.70 14.43 14.07
N ALA A 111 1.23 14.06 12.90
CA ALA A 111 1.66 15.03 11.88
C ALA A 111 0.49 15.90 11.41
N ALA A 112 -0.65 15.27 11.10
CA ALA A 112 -1.83 15.96 10.64
C ALA A 112 -2.42 16.91 11.71
N LEU A 113 -2.44 16.51 12.99
CA LEU A 113 -2.85 17.37 14.10
C LEU A 113 -1.87 18.53 14.35
N ASN A 114 -0.55 18.28 14.28
CA ASN A 114 0.47 19.33 14.42
C ASN A 114 0.29 20.42 13.36
N LEU A 115 -0.06 20.04 12.12
CA LEU A 115 -0.33 20.95 11.01
C LEU A 115 -1.66 21.68 11.13
N LYS A 116 -2.69 21.03 11.69
CA LYS A 116 -3.99 21.66 11.96
C LYS A 116 -3.82 22.89 12.88
N ALA A 117 -2.96 22.80 13.89
CA ALA A 117 -2.62 23.93 14.75
C ALA A 117 -1.91 25.09 14.01
N LYS A 118 -1.27 24.80 12.87
CA LYS A 118 -0.66 25.78 11.96
C LYS A 118 -1.65 26.29 10.88
N GLY A 119 -2.91 25.88 10.93
CA GLY A 119 -3.95 26.26 9.96
C GLY A 119 -3.92 25.43 8.67
N VAL A 120 -3.14 24.35 8.61
CA VAL A 120 -3.10 23.46 7.45
C VAL A 120 -4.16 22.36 7.59
N ASN A 121 -5.06 22.26 6.62
CA ASN A 121 -6.12 21.26 6.61
C ASN A 121 -5.65 19.95 5.96
N ALA A 122 -5.07 19.06 6.76
CA ALA A 122 -4.67 17.73 6.33
C ALA A 122 -5.87 16.77 6.26
N LYS A 123 -5.93 15.94 5.20
CA LYS A 123 -7.00 14.96 4.95
C LYS A 123 -6.40 13.55 4.79
N PRO A 124 -5.98 12.91 5.89
CA PRO A 124 -5.30 11.62 5.85
C PRO A 124 -6.24 10.47 5.50
N GLU A 125 -5.80 9.62 4.58
CA GLU A 125 -6.42 8.32 4.28
C GLU A 125 -5.38 7.22 4.53
N ILE A 126 -5.64 6.30 5.45
CA ILE A 126 -4.71 5.22 5.81
C ILE A 126 -5.11 3.98 5.02
N MET A 127 -4.14 3.35 4.34
CA MET A 127 -4.37 2.21 3.48
C MET A 127 -3.59 0.98 3.93
N ILE A 128 -4.33 -0.10 4.17
CA ILE A 128 -3.77 -1.42 4.49
C ILE A 128 -3.38 -2.16 3.20
N PRO A 129 -2.10 -2.54 3.01
CA PRO A 129 -1.66 -3.31 1.84
C PRO A 129 -1.91 -4.82 2.00
N LEU A 130 -1.96 -5.53 0.88
CA LEU A 130 -1.95 -6.98 0.73
C LEU A 130 -3.10 -7.77 1.40
N THR A 131 -4.20 -7.09 1.74
CA THR A 131 -5.38 -7.69 2.34
C THR A 131 -5.97 -8.79 1.44
N GLY A 132 -6.17 -10.00 1.97
CA GLY A 132 -6.84 -11.10 1.26
C GLY A 132 -8.19 -11.49 1.86
N THR A 133 -8.46 -11.12 3.11
CA THR A 133 -9.64 -11.50 3.88
C THR A 133 -10.18 -10.35 4.74
N LEU A 134 -11.48 -10.39 5.06
CA LEU A 134 -12.08 -9.45 6.02
C LEU A 134 -11.44 -9.51 7.41
N LYS A 135 -10.99 -10.68 7.86
CA LYS A 135 -10.39 -10.82 9.20
C LYS A 135 -9.03 -10.13 9.29
N GLU A 136 -8.20 -10.23 8.24
CA GLU A 136 -6.94 -9.48 8.16
C GLU A 136 -7.21 -7.97 8.19
N MET A 137 -8.18 -7.50 7.40
CA MET A 137 -8.59 -6.10 7.40
C MET A 137 -9.08 -5.64 8.76
N LYS A 138 -9.96 -6.40 9.41
CA LYS A 138 -10.53 -6.06 10.73
C LYS A 138 -9.47 -5.97 11.82
N MET A 139 -8.52 -6.91 11.83
CA MET A 139 -7.42 -6.86 12.81
C MET A 139 -6.60 -5.58 12.67
N GLN A 140 -6.26 -5.18 11.44
CA GLN A 140 -5.58 -3.92 11.17
C GLN A 140 -6.46 -2.69 11.46
N GLU A 141 -7.75 -2.74 11.13
CA GLU A 141 -8.69 -1.68 11.45
C GLU A 141 -8.78 -1.42 12.96
N ASP A 142 -9.00 -2.46 13.76
CA ASP A 142 -9.13 -2.33 15.21
C ASP A 142 -7.84 -1.77 15.82
N LEU A 143 -6.68 -2.22 15.34
CA LEU A 143 -5.37 -1.74 15.76
C LEU A 143 -5.14 -0.27 15.43
N VAL A 144 -5.35 0.12 14.16
CA VAL A 144 -5.15 1.49 13.69
C VAL A 144 -6.13 2.44 14.37
N ARG A 145 -7.44 2.11 14.40
CA ARG A 145 -8.45 2.96 15.02
C ARG A 145 -8.22 3.13 16.53
N SER A 146 -7.88 2.06 17.25
CA SER A 146 -7.59 2.15 18.68
C SER A 146 -6.33 2.98 18.98
N THR A 147 -5.32 2.92 18.11
CA THR A 147 -4.12 3.76 18.24
C THR A 147 -4.44 5.23 18.00
N ILE A 148 -5.23 5.53 16.98
CA ILE A 148 -5.64 6.89 16.66
C ILE A 148 -6.50 7.49 17.78
N GLU A 149 -7.41 6.71 18.37
CA GLU A 149 -8.21 7.16 19.51
C GLU A 149 -7.33 7.54 20.70
N LYS A 150 -6.29 6.75 21.02
CA LYS A 150 -5.32 7.11 22.07
C LYS A 150 -4.61 8.44 21.75
N VAL A 151 -4.21 8.66 20.50
CA VAL A 151 -3.60 9.93 20.08
C VAL A 151 -4.58 11.10 20.26
N PHE A 152 -5.85 10.91 19.91
CA PHE A 152 -6.89 11.93 20.12
C PHE A 152 -7.11 12.25 21.60
N GLU A 153 -7.15 11.23 22.47
CA GLU A 153 -7.24 11.40 23.92
C GLU A 153 -6.04 12.15 24.49
N GLU A 154 -4.81 11.76 24.10
CA GLU A 154 -3.56 12.39 24.54
C GLU A 154 -3.44 13.87 24.09
N ARG A 155 -3.90 14.18 22.87
CA ARG A 155 -3.84 15.53 22.30
C ARG A 155 -5.04 16.40 22.70
N GLY A 156 -6.15 15.80 23.15
CA GLY A 156 -7.40 16.49 23.42
C GLY A 156 -8.06 17.07 22.17
N GLU A 157 -7.69 16.58 20.98
CA GLU A 157 -8.16 17.08 19.69
C GLU A 157 -8.43 15.92 18.72
N ARG A 158 -9.46 16.08 17.90
CA ARG A 158 -9.88 15.11 16.88
C ARG A 158 -9.79 15.69 15.48
N MET A 159 -9.67 14.80 14.50
CA MET A 159 -9.80 15.11 13.09
C MET A 159 -10.40 13.94 12.32
N ASP A 160 -10.97 14.23 11.15
CA ASP A 160 -11.47 13.20 10.25
C ASP A 160 -10.32 12.51 9.51
N TYR A 161 -10.48 11.22 9.29
CA TYR A 161 -9.59 10.39 8.49
C TYR A 161 -10.39 9.25 7.86
N MET A 162 -9.86 8.64 6.81
CA MET A 162 -10.44 7.40 6.25
C MET A 162 -9.48 6.24 6.46
N LEU A 163 -10.03 5.04 6.62
CA LEU A 163 -9.28 3.79 6.58
C LEU A 163 -9.81 2.90 5.45
N GLY A 164 -8.92 2.46 4.59
CA GLY A 164 -9.24 1.62 3.45
C GLY A 164 -8.17 0.57 3.21
N THR A 165 -8.29 -0.11 2.07
CA THR A 165 -7.39 -1.20 1.72
C THR A 165 -7.00 -1.14 0.26
N MET A 166 -5.82 -1.68 -0.02
CA MET A 166 -5.46 -2.03 -1.37
C MET A 166 -6.24 -3.28 -1.81
N ILE A 167 -6.71 -3.30 -3.06
CA ILE A 167 -7.26 -4.48 -3.74
C ILE A 167 -6.22 -4.93 -4.75
N GLU A 168 -5.35 -5.84 -4.30
CA GLU A 168 -4.19 -6.32 -5.06
C GLU A 168 -3.98 -7.83 -4.96
N VAL A 169 -4.77 -8.50 -4.12
CA VAL A 169 -4.84 -9.96 -4.06
C VAL A 169 -6.12 -10.41 -4.78
N PRO A 170 -6.09 -11.38 -5.71
CA PRO A 170 -7.30 -11.84 -6.41
C PRO A 170 -8.43 -12.25 -5.46
N ARG A 171 -8.09 -12.85 -4.31
CA ARG A 171 -9.06 -13.21 -3.26
C ARG A 171 -9.80 -12.00 -2.68
N ALA A 172 -9.13 -10.85 -2.55
CA ALA A 172 -9.77 -9.62 -2.10
C ALA A 172 -10.83 -9.14 -3.11
N ALA A 173 -10.53 -9.19 -4.41
CA ALA A 173 -11.52 -8.88 -5.45
C ALA A 173 -12.72 -9.82 -5.41
N LEU A 174 -12.48 -11.13 -5.30
CA LEU A 174 -13.53 -12.16 -5.22
C LEU A 174 -14.46 -12.00 -4.01
N THR A 175 -13.96 -11.43 -2.91
CA THR A 175 -14.67 -11.28 -1.63
C THR A 175 -14.84 -9.81 -1.21
N ALA A 176 -14.80 -8.89 -2.17
CA ALA A 176 -14.80 -7.45 -1.94
C ALA A 176 -16.05 -6.95 -1.20
N ASP A 177 -17.19 -7.65 -1.34
CA ASP A 177 -18.43 -7.36 -0.60
C ASP A 177 -18.22 -7.47 0.90
N LYS A 178 -17.42 -8.44 1.36
CA LYS A 178 -17.08 -8.61 2.77
C LYS A 178 -16.06 -7.57 3.22
N ILE A 179 -15.04 -7.32 2.41
CA ILE A 179 -13.98 -6.36 2.76
C ILE A 179 -14.55 -4.94 2.90
N ALA A 180 -15.54 -4.57 2.07
CA ALA A 180 -16.23 -3.28 2.13
C ALA A 180 -17.06 -3.06 3.41
N GLU A 181 -17.35 -4.10 4.21
CA GLU A 181 -17.93 -3.95 5.55
C GLU A 181 -17.00 -3.18 6.50
N SER A 182 -15.70 -3.19 6.23
CA SER A 182 -14.65 -2.52 7.02
C SER A 182 -14.06 -1.34 6.25
N ALA A 183 -13.59 -1.56 5.03
CA ALA A 183 -12.89 -0.56 4.24
C ALA A 183 -13.81 0.59 3.77
N GLU A 184 -13.37 1.82 3.98
CA GLU A 184 -14.07 3.04 3.56
C GLU A 184 -13.68 3.45 2.13
N PHE A 185 -12.55 2.93 1.62
CA PHE A 185 -12.14 3.06 0.23
C PHE A 185 -11.35 1.84 -0.24
N PHE A 186 -11.34 1.64 -1.56
CA PHE A 186 -10.48 0.69 -2.27
C PHE A 186 -9.48 1.44 -3.16
N SER A 187 -8.22 1.03 -3.11
CA SER A 187 -7.23 1.39 -4.12
C SER A 187 -6.77 0.13 -4.82
N PHE A 188 -6.93 0.03 -6.13
CA PHE A 188 -6.44 -1.12 -6.88
C PHE A 188 -4.92 -1.01 -7.06
N GLY A 189 -4.19 -1.96 -6.48
CA GLY A 189 -2.77 -2.18 -6.72
C GLY A 189 -2.60 -3.11 -7.91
N THR A 190 -2.82 -2.58 -9.12
CA THR A 190 -2.90 -3.42 -10.33
C THR A 190 -1.58 -4.06 -10.71
N ASN A 191 -0.43 -3.56 -10.24
CA ASN A 191 0.85 -4.24 -10.43
C ASN A 191 0.81 -5.63 -9.79
N ASP A 192 0.54 -5.71 -8.49
CA ASP A 192 0.47 -6.97 -7.76
C ASP A 192 -0.75 -7.81 -8.15
N LEU A 193 -1.88 -7.16 -8.46
CA LEU A 193 -3.04 -7.87 -8.99
C LEU A 193 -2.74 -8.56 -10.33
N THR A 194 -2.02 -7.89 -11.24
CA THR A 194 -1.55 -8.48 -12.49
C THR A 194 -0.57 -9.62 -12.21
N GLN A 195 0.41 -9.43 -11.32
CA GLN A 195 1.37 -10.49 -10.94
C GLN A 195 0.64 -11.76 -10.49
N MET A 196 -0.32 -11.64 -9.56
CA MET A 196 -1.03 -12.79 -9.01
C MET A 196 -2.06 -13.39 -9.98
N THR A 197 -2.62 -12.59 -10.89
CA THR A 197 -3.62 -13.07 -11.87
C THR A 197 -2.95 -13.83 -13.01
N TYR A 198 -1.85 -13.31 -13.55
CA TYR A 198 -1.07 -13.99 -14.59
C TYR A 198 -0.14 -15.08 -14.04
N GLY A 199 0.25 -14.98 -12.76
CA GLY A 199 1.35 -15.76 -12.20
C GLY A 199 2.71 -15.29 -12.72
N TYR A 200 2.86 -13.99 -12.99
CA TYR A 200 4.09 -13.38 -13.51
C TYR A 200 4.81 -12.62 -12.39
N SER A 201 6.04 -13.03 -12.08
CA SER A 201 6.98 -12.20 -11.32
C SER A 201 7.46 -11.06 -12.22
N ARG A 202 7.20 -9.81 -11.83
CA ARG A 202 7.60 -8.62 -12.60
C ARG A 202 9.11 -8.58 -12.83
N ASP A 203 9.89 -8.99 -11.83
CA ASP A 203 11.35 -8.99 -11.89
C ASP A 203 11.91 -10.07 -12.83
N ASP A 204 11.16 -11.15 -13.05
CA ASP A 204 11.56 -12.26 -13.93
C ASP A 204 10.92 -12.22 -15.32
N ALA A 205 9.81 -11.50 -15.48
CA ALA A 205 9.01 -11.53 -16.70
C ALA A 205 9.77 -11.05 -17.94
N GLY A 206 10.77 -10.17 -17.76
CA GLY A 206 11.66 -9.72 -18.83
C GLY A 206 12.40 -10.85 -19.58
N LYS A 207 12.53 -12.05 -18.96
CA LYS A 207 13.16 -13.22 -19.59
C LYS A 207 12.31 -13.85 -20.70
N PHE A 208 10.99 -13.66 -20.70
CA PHE A 208 10.07 -14.30 -21.66
C PHE A 208 9.07 -13.35 -22.32
N LEU A 209 8.71 -12.23 -21.70
CA LEU A 209 7.73 -11.26 -22.24
C LEU A 209 8.06 -10.79 -23.66
N PRO A 210 9.32 -10.46 -24.02
CA PRO A 210 9.63 -10.06 -25.39
C PRO A 210 9.25 -11.12 -26.43
N VAL A 211 9.45 -12.41 -26.12
CA VAL A 211 9.09 -13.53 -27.00
C VAL A 211 7.57 -13.68 -27.10
N TYR A 212 6.83 -13.42 -26.01
CA TYR A 212 5.37 -13.48 -26.02
C TYR A 212 4.78 -12.38 -26.92
N LEU A 213 5.33 -11.17 -26.86
CA LEU A 213 4.94 -10.05 -27.72
C LEU A 213 5.29 -10.31 -29.18
N GLU A 214 6.51 -10.76 -29.48
CA GLU A 214 6.95 -11.06 -30.85
C GLU A 214 6.08 -12.15 -31.51
N LYS A 215 5.66 -13.15 -30.73
CA LYS A 215 4.81 -14.25 -31.21
C LYS A 215 3.32 -13.93 -31.22
N GLY A 216 2.92 -12.74 -30.75
CA GLY A 216 1.51 -12.36 -30.62
C GLY A 216 0.73 -13.21 -29.61
N ILE A 217 1.41 -13.81 -28.63
CA ILE A 217 0.76 -14.50 -27.49
C ILE A 217 0.12 -13.45 -26.58
N LEU A 218 0.79 -12.31 -26.41
CA LEU A 218 0.26 -11.12 -25.78
C LEU A 218 0.34 -9.97 -26.78
N GLU A 219 -0.70 -9.14 -26.81
CA GLU A 219 -0.72 -7.94 -27.64
C GLU A 219 0.09 -6.79 -26.99
N TYR A 220 0.05 -6.72 -25.65
CA TYR A 220 0.71 -5.70 -24.85
C TYR A 220 1.40 -6.32 -23.63
N ASP A 221 2.37 -5.59 -23.06
CA ASP A 221 2.92 -5.90 -21.74
C ASP A 221 1.83 -5.62 -20.68
N PRO A 222 1.36 -6.65 -19.93
CA PRO A 222 0.27 -6.50 -18.97
C PRO A 222 0.64 -5.68 -17.73
N PHE A 223 1.92 -5.30 -17.55
CA PHE A 223 2.37 -4.37 -16.52
C PHE A 223 2.41 -2.91 -17.00
N GLN A 224 2.21 -2.67 -18.30
CA GLN A 224 2.14 -1.33 -18.88
C GLN A 224 0.70 -0.97 -19.27
N VAL A 225 0.01 -1.90 -19.93
CA VAL A 225 -1.39 -1.78 -20.36
C VAL A 225 -2.21 -2.76 -19.55
N LEU A 226 -3.25 -2.27 -18.87
CA LEU A 226 -4.12 -3.10 -18.05
C LEU A 226 -4.78 -4.19 -18.92
N ASP A 227 -4.61 -5.45 -18.52
CA ASP A 227 -5.37 -6.57 -19.07
C ASP A 227 -6.85 -6.45 -18.67
N GLN A 228 -7.69 -6.07 -19.63
CA GLN A 228 -9.13 -5.89 -19.39
C GLN A 228 -9.90 -7.22 -19.36
N GLU A 229 -9.36 -8.28 -19.97
CA GLU A 229 -10.06 -9.57 -20.13
C GLU A 229 -9.83 -10.51 -18.93
N GLY A 230 -8.73 -10.35 -18.19
CA GLY A 230 -8.45 -11.09 -16.96
C GLY A 230 -8.48 -10.20 -15.72
N VAL A 231 -7.47 -9.34 -15.56
CA VAL A 231 -7.32 -8.45 -14.40
C VAL A 231 -8.52 -7.48 -14.29
N GLY A 232 -9.01 -6.98 -15.42
CA GLY A 232 -10.18 -6.11 -15.51
C GLY A 232 -11.45 -6.75 -14.97
N LEU A 233 -11.66 -8.06 -15.16
CA LEU A 233 -12.80 -8.78 -14.59
C LEU A 233 -12.75 -8.85 -13.07
N LEU A 234 -11.54 -8.99 -12.48
CA LEU A 234 -11.38 -8.90 -11.03
C LEU A 234 -11.69 -7.49 -10.53
N MET A 235 -11.26 -6.46 -11.27
CA MET A 235 -11.57 -5.07 -10.93
C MET A 235 -13.07 -4.78 -10.98
N GLU A 236 -13.74 -5.13 -12.06
CA GLU A 236 -15.19 -4.98 -12.23
C GLU A 236 -15.96 -5.68 -11.09
N MET A 237 -15.60 -6.94 -10.81
CA MET A 237 -16.24 -7.72 -9.75
C MET A 237 -16.06 -7.07 -8.37
N ALA A 238 -14.86 -6.57 -8.06
CA ALA A 238 -14.62 -5.94 -6.77
C ALA A 238 -15.35 -4.61 -6.63
N VAL A 239 -15.47 -3.83 -7.71
CA VAL A 239 -16.26 -2.59 -7.75
C VAL A 239 -17.73 -2.87 -7.48
N GLU A 240 -18.33 -3.82 -8.21
CA GLU A 240 -19.75 -4.18 -8.05
C GLU A 240 -20.04 -4.65 -6.63
N LYS A 241 -19.25 -5.60 -6.14
CA LYS A 241 -19.39 -6.17 -4.79
C LYS A 241 -19.16 -5.14 -3.70
N GLY A 242 -18.12 -4.32 -3.83
CA GLY A 242 -17.81 -3.27 -2.86
C GLY A 242 -18.94 -2.26 -2.73
N ARG A 243 -19.44 -1.76 -3.86
CA ARG A 243 -20.58 -0.81 -3.91
C ARG A 243 -21.89 -1.43 -3.43
N LYS A 244 -22.08 -2.74 -3.62
CA LYS A 244 -23.25 -3.43 -3.09
C LYS A 244 -23.30 -3.38 -1.55
N THR A 245 -22.16 -3.50 -0.88
CA THR A 245 -22.08 -3.40 0.59
C THR A 245 -22.01 -1.95 1.07
N ARG A 246 -21.22 -1.10 0.40
CA ARG A 246 -21.03 0.31 0.73
C ARG A 246 -21.21 1.16 -0.53
N PRO A 247 -22.43 1.66 -0.82
CA PRO A 247 -22.75 2.35 -2.09
C PRO A 247 -21.88 3.58 -2.39
N ASP A 248 -21.39 4.26 -1.37
CA ASP A 248 -20.55 5.45 -1.41
C ASP A 248 -19.05 5.16 -1.26
N ILE A 249 -18.63 3.88 -1.31
CA ILE A 249 -17.21 3.52 -1.20
C ILE A 249 -16.39 4.25 -2.26
N LYS A 250 -15.34 4.94 -1.83
CA LYS A 250 -14.39 5.59 -2.72
C LYS A 250 -13.51 4.53 -3.36
N ILE A 251 -13.41 4.52 -4.68
CA ILE A 251 -12.62 3.54 -5.43
C ILE A 251 -11.64 4.28 -6.34
N GLY A 252 -10.37 3.89 -6.30
CA GLY A 252 -9.39 4.35 -7.27
C GLY A 252 -8.36 3.28 -7.61
N ILE A 253 -7.40 3.66 -8.44
CA ILE A 253 -6.28 2.82 -8.87
C ILE A 253 -4.97 3.57 -8.61
N CYS A 254 -3.92 2.84 -8.26
CA CYS A 254 -2.57 3.38 -8.12
C CYS A 254 -1.57 2.52 -8.92
N GLY A 255 -0.47 3.15 -9.34
CA GLY A 255 0.62 2.47 -10.05
C GLY A 255 0.69 2.86 -11.53
N GLU A 256 1.35 2.02 -12.32
CA GLU A 256 1.68 2.35 -13.72
C GLU A 256 0.43 2.50 -14.60
N HIS A 257 -0.55 1.61 -14.41
CA HIS A 257 -1.81 1.64 -15.15
C HIS A 257 -2.63 2.92 -14.89
N GLY A 258 -2.47 3.56 -13.72
CA GLY A 258 -3.17 4.81 -13.39
C GLY A 258 -2.77 5.99 -14.27
N GLY A 259 -1.69 5.88 -15.05
CA GLY A 259 -1.25 6.89 -16.01
C GLY A 259 -1.27 6.43 -17.47
N GLU A 260 -1.81 5.25 -17.78
CA GLU A 260 -1.87 4.70 -19.14
C GLU A 260 -3.26 5.00 -19.73
N PRO A 261 -3.36 5.69 -20.88
CA PRO A 261 -4.64 6.20 -21.39
C PRO A 261 -5.77 5.17 -21.51
N SER A 262 -5.50 3.98 -22.03
CA SER A 262 -6.54 2.96 -22.22
C SER A 262 -7.00 2.36 -20.87
N SER A 263 -6.09 2.21 -19.93
CA SER A 263 -6.35 1.76 -18.57
C SER A 263 -7.17 2.79 -17.79
N VAL A 264 -6.87 4.09 -17.95
CA VAL A 264 -7.65 5.19 -17.37
C VAL A 264 -9.07 5.22 -17.95
N GLU A 265 -9.22 5.02 -19.26
CA GLU A 265 -10.52 4.92 -19.93
C GLU A 265 -11.34 3.74 -19.39
N PHE A 266 -10.71 2.59 -19.18
CA PHE A 266 -11.35 1.42 -18.55
C PHE A 266 -11.74 1.67 -17.09
N CYS A 267 -10.90 2.32 -16.30
CA CYS A 267 -11.28 2.71 -14.93
C CYS A 267 -12.52 3.62 -14.93
N ASN A 268 -12.65 4.51 -15.92
CA ASN A 268 -13.83 5.35 -16.09
C ASN A 268 -15.09 4.55 -16.47
N THR A 269 -14.99 3.50 -17.30
CA THR A 269 -16.16 2.63 -17.60
C THR A 269 -16.66 1.86 -16.38
N LEU A 270 -15.75 1.45 -15.48
CA LEU A 270 -16.08 0.85 -14.19
C LEU A 270 -16.56 1.88 -13.15
N GLY A 271 -16.52 3.17 -13.48
CA GLY A 271 -16.97 4.26 -12.64
C GLY A 271 -16.04 4.55 -11.47
N PHE A 272 -14.72 4.38 -11.60
CA PHE A 272 -13.75 4.74 -10.56
C PHE A 272 -13.87 6.23 -10.18
N ASN A 273 -13.60 6.55 -8.91
CA ASN A 273 -13.62 7.94 -8.42
C ASN A 273 -12.33 8.70 -8.79
N TYR A 274 -11.20 8.00 -8.90
CA TYR A 274 -9.91 8.61 -9.27
C TYR A 274 -8.94 7.60 -9.89
N VAL A 275 -7.92 8.14 -10.55
CA VAL A 275 -6.69 7.42 -10.92
C VAL A 275 -5.50 8.13 -10.30
N SER A 276 -4.49 7.38 -9.85
CA SER A 276 -3.27 7.91 -9.24
C SER A 276 -2.04 7.36 -9.97
N CYS A 277 -1.12 8.26 -10.33
CA CYS A 277 0.07 7.95 -11.12
C CYS A 277 1.25 8.84 -10.72
N SER A 278 2.43 8.55 -11.27
CA SER A 278 3.64 9.35 -10.99
C SER A 278 3.47 10.81 -11.43
N PRO A 279 4.15 11.78 -10.77
CA PRO A 279 3.92 13.21 -11.01
C PRO A 279 3.96 13.63 -12.48
N PHE A 280 4.89 13.08 -13.27
CA PHE A 280 5.05 13.41 -14.68
C PHE A 280 3.94 12.84 -15.58
N ARG A 281 3.21 11.81 -15.12
CA ARG A 281 2.09 11.20 -15.86
C ARG A 281 0.74 11.84 -15.53
N VAL A 282 0.66 12.71 -14.53
CA VAL A 282 -0.58 13.42 -14.15
C VAL A 282 -1.23 14.16 -15.33
N PRO A 283 -0.50 14.92 -16.19
CA PRO A 283 -1.11 15.57 -17.34
C PRO A 283 -1.72 14.58 -18.35
N ILE A 284 -1.06 13.43 -18.56
CA ILE A 284 -1.54 12.36 -19.45
C ILE A 284 -2.82 11.75 -18.89
N ALA A 285 -2.84 11.39 -17.61
CA ALA A 285 -4.01 10.82 -16.94
C ALA A 285 -5.21 11.77 -16.99
N ARG A 286 -4.99 13.09 -16.78
CA ARG A 286 -6.05 14.11 -16.88
C ARG A 286 -6.63 14.20 -18.29
N LEU A 287 -5.77 14.17 -19.31
CA LEU A 287 -6.22 14.21 -20.71
C LEU A 287 -7.03 12.94 -21.07
N ALA A 288 -6.50 11.77 -20.69
CA ALA A 288 -7.17 10.50 -20.93
C ALA A 288 -8.54 10.42 -20.24
N ALA A 289 -8.63 10.83 -18.97
CA ALA A 289 -9.90 10.88 -18.24
C ALA A 289 -10.93 11.80 -18.91
N ALA A 290 -10.51 12.99 -19.39
CA ALA A 290 -11.39 13.89 -20.12
C ALA A 290 -11.89 13.29 -21.45
N GLN A 291 -11.00 12.63 -22.19
CA GLN A 291 -11.34 11.94 -23.43
C GLN A 291 -12.31 10.79 -23.18
N ALA A 292 -12.11 10.00 -22.12
CA ALA A 292 -12.98 8.89 -21.75
C ALA A 292 -14.43 9.37 -21.48
N VAL A 293 -14.60 10.47 -20.74
CA VAL A 293 -15.92 11.06 -20.47
C VAL A 293 -16.57 11.60 -21.75
N ILE A 294 -15.80 12.17 -22.68
CA ILE A 294 -16.33 12.66 -23.96
C ILE A 294 -16.81 11.51 -24.85
N LYS A 295 -16.08 10.39 -24.91
CA LYS A 295 -16.43 9.23 -25.73
C LYS A 295 -17.68 8.48 -25.25
N GLN A 296 -18.01 8.57 -23.96
CA GLN A 296 -19.18 7.92 -23.36
C GLN A 296 -20.50 8.72 -23.53
N LYS A 297 -20.44 9.94 -24.07
CA LYS A 297 -21.61 10.75 -24.41
C LYS A 297 -22.11 10.44 -25.82
#